data_AF-A0A9W7XHC4-F1
#
_entry.id   AF-A0A9W7XHC4-F1
#
_cell.length_a   1.000
_cell.length_b   1.000
_cell.length_c   1.000
_cell.angle_alpha   90.00
_cell.angle_beta   90.00
_cell.angle_gamma   90.00
#
_symmetry.space_group_name_H-M   'P 1'
#
loop_
_entity.id
_entity.type
_entity.pdbx_description
1 polymer ?
#
loop_
_entity_poly.entity_id
_entity_poly.type
_entity_poly.pdbx_seq_one_letter_code
_entity_poly.pdbx_strand_id
1 'polypeptide(L)'
;MRNDHLNATLETSIEIAIKHLSDRYAINAGSVRITDAYKDNVSGISHIYACQFINDLLVANGLANINVNSKGQVISSEGNTQMIQSPADKDASPKGWVVSNTTIGNNVWAQSNPEGNAGFEHKYWPVAETTADDMLQKTVVFDFPLDLSMQPSAYTDFSIAQLFYTVNKMHNLTFLYGFDEAAGNFQDVNYSGKGKGNDAVVVFAQDSSTTNNVQFMSPPDGQHGIMQMYLWNTTVPNRNGSLEQDIVAHEFTHGISSRLTGGPSNADCLNSGEAGGMSEGWSNAVTNVLHIRLSHMCSLNLNIGEYTFGSNICTYPYSTSMQVNPLTYGMLNSTQFNEVHKIGNVWASILYEIMWNLMDSLGIAQDLFARDLAKGNCLFLQAIFNAMKLQPCNPDFVQACDAILQAEDNITGAKNKCSLWQAFAKRGLGEGALSGSSKHKEDFAIPKECK
;
A
#
# COMPACT_ATOMS: atom_id res chain seq x y z
N MET A 1 3.34 -56.45 -20.46
CA MET A 1 3.83 -55.21 -19.83
C MET A 1 2.61 -54.42 -19.39
N ARG A 2 2.35 -54.33 -18.07
CA ARG A 2 1.31 -53.44 -17.55
C ARG A 2 1.79 -52.02 -17.80
N ASN A 3 1.08 -51.27 -18.64
CA ASN A 3 1.19 -49.82 -18.62
C ASN A 3 0.38 -49.37 -17.41
N ASP A 4 1.06 -49.22 -16.28
CA ASP A 4 0.53 -48.45 -15.16
C ASP A 4 0.41 -47.00 -15.66
N HIS A 5 -0.78 -46.64 -16.14
CA HIS A 5 -1.14 -45.25 -16.32
C HIS A 5 -1.27 -44.64 -14.93
N LEU A 6 -0.14 -44.15 -14.41
CA LEU A 6 -0.09 -43.35 -13.19
C LEU A 6 -1.04 -42.16 -13.38
N ASN A 7 -2.19 -42.21 -12.71
CA ASN A 7 -3.07 -41.06 -12.60
C ASN A 7 -2.29 -39.92 -11.96
N ALA A 8 -2.29 -38.74 -12.58
CA ALA A 8 -1.62 -37.57 -12.02
C ALA A 8 -2.21 -37.25 -10.63
N THR A 9 -1.35 -37.18 -9.62
CA THR A 9 -1.72 -36.68 -8.29
C THR A 9 -1.92 -35.15 -8.35
N LEU A 10 -2.50 -34.55 -7.31
CA LEU A 10 -2.62 -33.10 -7.24
C LEU A 10 -1.24 -32.43 -7.26
N GLU A 11 -0.27 -32.99 -6.54
CA GLU A 11 1.13 -32.52 -6.52
C GLU A 11 1.77 -32.55 -7.91
N THR A 12 1.67 -33.67 -8.64
CA THR A 12 2.20 -33.75 -10.01
C THR A 12 1.45 -32.79 -10.96
N SER A 13 0.15 -32.56 -10.73
CA SER A 13 -0.63 -31.59 -11.52
C SER A 13 -0.18 -30.14 -11.29
N ILE A 14 0.22 -29.82 -10.06
CA ILE A 14 0.80 -28.51 -9.69
C ILE A 14 2.14 -28.30 -10.40
N GLU A 15 3.03 -29.29 -10.40
CA GLU A 15 4.33 -29.21 -11.11
C GLU A 15 4.14 -28.99 -12.61
N ILE A 16 3.18 -29.70 -13.21
CA ILE A 16 2.81 -29.55 -14.62
C ILE A 16 2.27 -28.15 -14.90
N ALA A 17 1.44 -27.59 -14.01
CA ALA A 17 0.91 -26.23 -14.16
C ALA A 17 2.01 -25.17 -14.05
N ILE A 18 2.91 -25.27 -13.07
CA ILE A 18 4.06 -24.35 -12.90
C ILE A 18 4.94 -24.38 -14.15
N LYS A 19 5.29 -25.58 -14.62
CA LYS A 19 6.08 -25.75 -15.85
C LYS A 19 5.36 -25.18 -17.07
N HIS A 20 4.06 -25.42 -17.21
CA HIS A 20 3.27 -24.88 -18.32
C HIS A 20 3.27 -23.35 -18.33
N LEU A 21 3.12 -22.69 -17.18
CA LEU A 21 3.20 -21.23 -17.08
C LEU A 21 4.61 -20.71 -17.39
N SER A 22 5.64 -21.37 -16.85
CA SER A 22 7.05 -21.06 -17.12
C SER A 22 7.35 -21.12 -18.62
N ASP A 23 6.97 -22.21 -19.28
CA ASP A 23 7.23 -22.43 -20.71
C ASP A 23 6.39 -21.48 -21.60
N ARG A 24 5.11 -21.27 -21.26
CA ARG A 24 4.18 -20.44 -22.05
C ARG A 24 4.55 -18.96 -22.01
N TYR A 25 5.00 -18.46 -20.87
CA TYR A 25 5.27 -17.04 -20.64
C TYR A 25 6.76 -16.71 -20.52
N ALA A 26 7.65 -17.69 -20.72
CA ALA A 26 9.10 -17.55 -20.58
C ALA A 26 9.57 -16.97 -19.23
N ILE A 27 8.88 -17.35 -18.13
CA ILE A 27 9.18 -16.91 -16.77
C ILE A 27 9.85 -18.02 -15.95
N ASN A 28 10.60 -17.69 -14.90
CA ASN A 28 11.24 -18.69 -14.04
C ASN A 28 10.18 -19.49 -13.25
N ALA A 29 10.20 -20.83 -13.29
CA ALA A 29 9.29 -21.67 -12.51
C ALA A 29 9.29 -21.36 -11.00
N GLY A 30 10.44 -20.98 -10.44
CA GLY A 30 10.58 -20.54 -9.04
C GLY A 30 9.99 -19.17 -8.74
N SER A 31 9.54 -18.42 -9.75
CA SER A 31 8.79 -17.16 -9.62
C SER A 31 7.27 -17.38 -9.56
N VAL A 32 6.79 -18.61 -9.75
CA VAL A 32 5.36 -18.93 -9.67
C VAL A 32 5.02 -19.43 -8.27
N ARG A 33 3.93 -18.94 -7.68
CA ARG A 33 3.38 -19.41 -6.40
C ARG A 33 1.96 -19.89 -6.61
N ILE A 34 1.65 -21.11 -6.14
CA ILE A 34 0.27 -21.62 -6.14
C ILE A 34 -0.49 -20.97 -5.00
N THR A 35 -1.58 -20.28 -5.33
CA THR A 35 -2.45 -19.62 -4.36
C THR A 35 -3.55 -20.56 -3.87
N ASP A 36 -4.02 -21.46 -4.73
CA ASP A 36 -5.00 -22.50 -4.38
C ASP A 36 -4.92 -23.66 -5.38
N ALA A 37 -5.22 -24.88 -4.93
CA ALA A 37 -5.30 -26.04 -5.80
C ALA A 37 -6.18 -27.14 -5.20
N TYR A 38 -7.07 -27.71 -6.02
CA TYR A 38 -7.88 -28.86 -5.59
C TYR A 38 -8.14 -29.82 -6.75
N LYS A 39 -8.46 -31.07 -6.43
CA LYS A 39 -8.83 -32.11 -7.40
C LYS A 39 -10.30 -32.44 -7.25
N ASP A 40 -11.04 -32.35 -8.35
CA ASP A 40 -12.43 -32.74 -8.38
C ASP A 40 -12.57 -34.27 -8.34
N ASN A 41 -13.29 -34.76 -7.34
CA ASN A 41 -13.42 -36.20 -7.07
C ASN A 41 -14.27 -36.96 -8.09
N VAL A 42 -15.04 -36.24 -8.92
CA VAL A 42 -15.97 -36.82 -9.90
C VAL A 42 -15.31 -36.91 -11.28
N SER A 43 -14.71 -35.82 -11.75
CA SER A 43 -14.07 -35.69 -13.06
C SER A 43 -12.59 -36.08 -13.05
N GLY A 44 -11.95 -36.05 -11.87
CA GLY A 44 -10.50 -36.29 -11.73
C GLY A 44 -9.63 -35.16 -12.27
N ILE A 45 -10.20 -33.99 -12.56
CA ILE A 45 -9.49 -32.78 -13.01
C ILE A 45 -8.93 -32.05 -11.79
N SER A 46 -7.67 -31.64 -11.89
CA SER A 46 -7.03 -30.74 -10.93
C SER A 46 -7.20 -29.30 -11.41
N HIS A 47 -7.72 -28.43 -10.54
CA HIS A 47 -7.83 -26.99 -10.73
C HIS A 47 -6.70 -26.31 -9.95
N ILE A 48 -5.87 -25.51 -10.61
CA ILE A 48 -4.68 -24.87 -10.02
C ILE A 48 -4.73 -23.36 -10.28
N TYR A 49 -4.65 -22.57 -9.22
CA TYR A 49 -4.56 -21.10 -9.27
C TYR A 49 -3.14 -20.66 -8.85
N ALA A 50 -2.52 -19.79 -9.64
CA ALA A 50 -1.14 -19.39 -9.45
C ALA A 50 -0.95 -17.89 -9.65
N CYS A 51 0.02 -17.31 -8.93
CA CYS A 51 0.46 -15.92 -9.06
C CYS A 51 1.96 -15.87 -9.43
N GLN A 52 2.37 -14.85 -10.18
CA GLN A 52 3.78 -14.53 -10.38
C GLN A 52 4.31 -13.64 -9.25
N PHE A 53 5.46 -14.01 -8.73
CA PHE A 53 6.24 -13.32 -7.71
C PHE A 53 7.67 -13.13 -8.20
N ILE A 54 8.19 -11.92 -8.12
CA ILE A 54 9.60 -11.67 -8.41
C ILE A 54 10.28 -11.29 -7.09
N ASN A 55 11.02 -12.25 -6.51
CA ASN A 55 11.72 -12.10 -5.23
C ASN A 55 10.80 -11.62 -4.10
N ASP A 56 9.74 -12.40 -3.87
CA ASP A 56 8.70 -12.21 -2.84
C ASP A 56 7.77 -11.01 -3.04
N LEU A 57 7.95 -10.24 -4.12
CA LEU A 57 7.02 -9.19 -4.53
C LEU A 57 5.98 -9.75 -5.49
N LEU A 58 4.70 -9.58 -5.14
CA LEU A 58 3.56 -9.96 -5.98
C LEU A 58 3.55 -9.08 -7.23
N VAL A 59 3.65 -9.70 -8.41
CA VAL A 59 3.35 -9.00 -9.67
C VAL A 59 1.85 -8.82 -9.72
N ALA A 60 1.39 -7.57 -9.62
CA ALA A 60 -0.03 -7.21 -9.43
C ALA A 60 -0.99 -7.82 -10.48
N ASN A 61 -0.47 -8.27 -11.62
CA ASN A 61 -1.21 -8.98 -12.68
C ASN A 61 -0.56 -10.33 -13.02
N GLY A 62 -0.26 -11.19 -12.03
CA GLY A 62 0.34 -12.50 -12.25
C GLY A 62 -0.62 -13.69 -12.13
N LEU A 63 -1.94 -13.50 -12.11
CA LEU A 63 -2.91 -14.51 -11.72
C LEU A 63 -3.31 -15.41 -12.89
N ALA A 64 -3.04 -16.72 -12.78
CA ALA A 64 -3.32 -17.74 -13.78
C ALA A 64 -4.10 -18.92 -13.18
N ASN A 65 -5.12 -19.40 -13.90
CA ASN A 65 -5.92 -20.58 -13.61
C ASN A 65 -5.61 -21.66 -14.65
N ILE A 66 -5.23 -22.85 -14.19
CA ILE A 66 -4.78 -23.97 -15.01
C ILE A 66 -5.52 -25.23 -14.59
N ASN A 67 -6.16 -25.88 -15.55
CA ASN A 67 -6.84 -27.15 -15.34
C ASN A 67 -6.02 -28.29 -15.96
N VAL A 68 -5.72 -29.31 -15.17
CA VAL A 68 -4.92 -30.49 -15.56
C VAL A 68 -5.77 -31.75 -15.42
N ASN A 69 -5.86 -32.54 -16.49
CA ASN A 69 -6.64 -33.78 -16.46
C ASN A 69 -5.91 -34.91 -15.71
N SER A 70 -6.61 -36.01 -15.45
CA SER A 70 -6.09 -37.18 -14.73
C SER A 70 -4.88 -37.87 -15.40
N LYS A 71 -4.58 -37.54 -16.66
CA LYS A 71 -3.42 -38.04 -17.42
C LYS A 71 -2.23 -37.06 -17.40
N GLY A 72 -2.31 -35.97 -16.65
CA GLY A 72 -1.25 -34.96 -16.57
C GLY A 72 -1.18 -34.03 -17.77
N GLN A 73 -2.27 -33.82 -18.50
CA GLN A 73 -2.33 -32.90 -19.63
C GLN A 73 -3.05 -31.61 -19.23
N VAL A 74 -2.49 -30.45 -19.60
CA VAL A 74 -3.16 -29.15 -19.42
C VAL A 74 -4.31 -29.07 -20.42
N ILE A 75 -5.54 -28.94 -19.91
CA ILE A 75 -6.77 -28.93 -20.71
C ILE A 75 -7.38 -27.52 -20.85
N SER A 76 -7.06 -26.61 -19.94
CA SER A 76 -7.31 -25.17 -20.11
C SER A 76 -6.35 -24.36 -19.25
N SER A 77 -6.07 -23.13 -19.68
CA SER A 77 -5.18 -22.18 -19.01
C SER A 77 -5.68 -20.77 -19.31
N GLU A 78 -6.14 -20.04 -18.30
CA GLU A 78 -6.69 -18.67 -18.41
C GLU A 78 -6.10 -17.77 -17.33
N GLY A 79 -5.69 -16.55 -17.69
CA GLY A 79 -5.11 -15.58 -16.78
C GLY A 79 -4.04 -14.72 -17.45
N ASN A 80 -3.81 -13.54 -16.90
CA ASN A 80 -2.84 -12.57 -17.39
C ASN A 80 -1.60 -12.64 -16.51
N THR A 81 -0.42 -12.81 -17.11
CA THR A 81 0.89 -12.35 -16.62
C THR A 81 1.28 -11.03 -17.30
N GLN A 82 0.27 -10.22 -17.68
CA GLN A 82 0.38 -9.22 -18.75
C GLN A 82 0.90 -7.86 -18.28
N MET A 83 1.64 -7.22 -19.19
CA MET A 83 1.81 -5.77 -19.27
C MET A 83 0.49 -5.07 -18.98
N ILE A 84 0.50 -4.13 -18.03
CA ILE A 84 -0.72 -3.41 -17.63
C ILE A 84 -0.98 -2.32 -18.66
N GLN A 85 -2.04 -2.48 -19.43
CA GLN A 85 -2.43 -1.48 -20.42
C GLN A 85 -3.23 -0.36 -19.74
N SER A 86 -2.78 0.88 -19.93
CA SER A 86 -3.49 2.10 -19.51
C SER A 86 -4.05 2.04 -18.09
N PRO A 87 -3.21 1.85 -17.05
CA PRO A 87 -3.63 1.64 -15.65
C PRO A 87 -4.25 2.87 -14.96
N ALA A 88 -4.27 4.01 -15.64
CA ALA A 88 -4.79 5.26 -15.10
C ALA A 88 -6.30 5.17 -14.86
N ASP A 89 -6.71 5.50 -13.64
CA ASP A 89 -8.12 5.73 -13.33
C ASP A 89 -8.59 6.99 -14.08
N LYS A 90 -9.73 6.88 -14.77
CA LYS A 90 -10.26 7.94 -15.64
C LYS A 90 -10.75 9.18 -14.89
N ASP A 91 -11.14 9.05 -13.63
CA ASP A 91 -11.68 10.14 -12.84
C ASP A 91 -10.53 10.88 -12.14
N ALA A 92 -9.57 10.13 -11.58
CA ALA A 92 -8.39 10.71 -10.93
C ALA A 92 -7.27 11.13 -11.89
N SER A 93 -7.18 10.53 -13.08
CA SER A 93 -6.16 10.85 -14.09
C SER A 93 -6.76 10.84 -15.50
N PRO A 94 -7.66 11.79 -15.81
CA PRO A 94 -8.41 11.82 -17.06
C PRO A 94 -7.54 11.98 -18.33
N LYS A 95 -6.25 12.32 -18.17
CA LYS A 95 -5.27 12.45 -19.25
C LYS A 95 -4.24 11.32 -19.28
N GLY A 96 -4.41 10.29 -18.47
CA GLY A 96 -3.39 9.27 -18.23
C GLY A 96 -2.29 9.77 -17.29
N TRP A 97 -1.25 8.95 -17.10
CA TRP A 97 -0.15 9.27 -16.18
C TRP A 97 1.05 9.91 -16.86
N VAL A 98 1.23 9.72 -18.17
CA VAL A 98 2.40 10.20 -18.91
C VAL A 98 2.00 11.25 -19.92
N VAL A 99 2.81 12.30 -20.04
CA VAL A 99 2.65 13.32 -21.11
C VAL A 99 3.42 12.96 -22.39
N SER A 100 4.40 12.05 -22.28
CA SER A 100 5.28 11.60 -23.36
C SER A 100 5.69 10.14 -23.09
N ASN A 101 6.90 9.74 -23.46
CA ASN A 101 7.47 8.41 -23.24
C ASN A 101 8.48 8.35 -22.08
N THR A 102 8.32 9.20 -21.06
CA THR A 102 9.13 9.18 -19.83
C THR A 102 8.24 9.05 -18.61
N THR A 103 8.83 8.80 -17.44
CA THR A 103 8.15 8.68 -16.14
C THR A 103 7.81 10.05 -15.53
N ILE A 104 7.23 10.93 -16.33
CA ILE A 104 6.76 12.27 -15.94
C ILE A 104 5.32 12.43 -16.41
N GLY A 105 4.47 12.91 -15.51
CA GLY A 105 3.19 13.50 -15.89
C GLY A 105 2.53 14.20 -14.71
N ASN A 106 1.21 14.33 -14.79
CA ASN A 106 0.45 15.26 -13.95
C ASN A 106 0.60 15.00 -12.45
N ASN A 107 0.72 13.73 -12.04
CA ASN A 107 0.68 13.36 -10.62
C ASN A 107 2.09 13.14 -10.05
N VAL A 108 3.03 12.67 -10.88
CA VAL A 108 4.34 12.15 -10.44
C VAL A 108 5.44 12.48 -11.43
N TRP A 109 6.59 12.91 -10.91
CA TRP A 109 7.87 13.01 -11.62
C TRP A 109 8.84 12.00 -10.99
N ALA A 110 9.03 10.84 -11.62
CA ALA A 110 9.88 9.77 -11.07
C ALA A 110 11.23 9.69 -11.76
N GLN A 111 12.31 9.74 -11.00
CA GLN A 111 13.69 9.90 -11.52
C GLN A 111 14.73 9.26 -10.60
N SER A 112 15.98 9.14 -11.05
CA SER A 112 17.09 8.76 -10.17
C SER A 112 17.77 9.95 -9.50
N ASN A 113 18.46 9.72 -8.39
CA ASN A 113 19.34 10.72 -7.75
C ASN A 113 20.68 10.12 -7.30
N PRO A 114 21.51 9.65 -8.24
CA PRO A 114 22.82 9.08 -7.90
C PRO A 114 23.82 10.11 -7.38
N GLU A 115 23.52 11.42 -7.47
CA GLU A 115 24.34 12.48 -6.87
C GLU A 115 23.95 12.82 -5.42
N GLY A 116 22.77 12.41 -4.96
CA GLY A 116 22.31 12.66 -3.58
C GLY A 116 22.15 14.14 -3.24
N ASN A 117 21.93 14.99 -4.25
CA ASN A 117 21.72 16.43 -4.05
C ASN A 117 20.23 16.78 -3.98
N ALA A 118 19.93 17.99 -3.51
CA ALA A 118 18.55 18.46 -3.27
C ALA A 118 17.79 18.92 -4.53
N GLY A 119 18.48 19.10 -5.67
CA GLY A 119 17.83 19.54 -6.90
C GLY A 119 17.05 18.41 -7.55
N PHE A 120 15.86 18.68 -8.08
CA PHE A 120 15.04 17.70 -8.81
C PHE A 120 14.91 17.99 -10.30
N GLU A 121 15.32 19.16 -10.75
CA GLU A 121 15.30 19.52 -12.17
C GLU A 121 16.41 18.79 -12.94
N HIS A 122 16.15 18.49 -14.21
CA HIS A 122 17.13 17.90 -15.14
C HIS A 122 17.76 16.58 -14.65
N LYS A 123 16.98 15.77 -13.93
CA LYS A 123 17.39 14.43 -13.49
C LYS A 123 17.19 13.40 -14.60
N TYR A 124 17.68 12.18 -14.37
CA TYR A 124 17.51 11.11 -15.33
C TYR A 124 16.13 10.46 -15.20
N TRP A 125 15.41 10.44 -16.32
CA TRP A 125 14.15 9.70 -16.51
C TRP A 125 14.38 8.60 -17.56
N PRO A 126 13.96 7.35 -17.29
CA PRO A 126 14.01 6.31 -18.30
C PRO A 126 13.08 6.65 -19.46
N VAL A 127 13.51 6.30 -20.66
CA VAL A 127 12.75 6.52 -21.90
C VAL A 127 12.16 5.20 -22.34
N ALA A 128 10.82 5.13 -22.37
CA ALA A 128 10.09 3.96 -22.83
C ALA A 128 10.17 3.79 -24.35
N GLU A 129 10.07 2.53 -24.78
CA GLU A 129 9.91 2.21 -26.19
C GLU A 129 8.57 2.75 -26.70
N THR A 130 8.60 3.30 -27.92
CA THR A 130 7.39 3.76 -28.60
C THR A 130 7.20 2.98 -29.88
N THR A 131 6.10 2.24 -29.97
CA THR A 131 5.68 1.59 -31.21
C THR A 131 4.50 2.36 -31.80
N ALA A 132 4.42 2.43 -33.13
CA ALA A 132 3.25 2.93 -33.82
C ALA A 132 2.61 1.75 -34.55
N ASP A 133 1.32 1.55 -34.37
CA ASP A 133 0.57 0.61 -35.22
C ASP A 133 0.34 1.21 -36.61
N ASP A 134 -0.16 0.38 -37.55
CA ASP A 134 -0.49 0.80 -38.91
C ASP A 134 -1.56 1.92 -38.96
N MET A 135 -2.24 2.18 -37.83
CA MET A 135 -3.25 3.23 -37.64
C MET A 135 -2.68 4.49 -36.96
N LEU A 136 -1.34 4.59 -36.82
CA LEU A 136 -0.61 5.68 -36.15
C LEU A 136 -0.93 5.84 -34.65
N GLN A 137 -1.51 4.84 -34.00
CA GLN A 137 -1.64 4.83 -32.55
C GLN A 137 -0.26 4.56 -31.94
N LYS A 138 0.27 5.56 -31.23
CA LYS A 138 1.50 5.42 -30.46
C LYS A 138 1.21 4.64 -29.19
N THR A 139 1.82 3.48 -29.05
CA THR A 139 1.89 2.73 -27.80
C THR A 139 3.20 3.05 -27.12
N VAL A 140 3.15 3.45 -25.85
CA VAL A 140 4.32 3.67 -25.01
C VAL A 140 4.46 2.47 -24.07
N VAL A 141 5.61 1.81 -24.12
CA VAL A 141 5.86 0.55 -23.41
C VAL A 141 7.01 0.74 -22.43
N PHE A 142 6.67 0.78 -21.13
CA PHE A 142 7.66 0.79 -20.04
C PHE A 142 7.98 -0.65 -19.64
N ASP A 143 8.79 -1.33 -20.46
CA ASP A 143 9.29 -2.68 -20.21
C ASP A 143 10.80 -2.63 -20.04
N PHE A 144 11.25 -2.69 -18.79
CA PHE A 144 12.66 -2.62 -18.42
C PHE A 144 13.08 -3.90 -17.71
N PRO A 145 14.32 -4.39 -17.94
CA PRO A 145 14.77 -5.62 -17.33
C PRO A 145 14.91 -5.49 -15.80
N LEU A 146 14.57 -6.58 -15.09
CA LEU A 146 14.78 -6.72 -13.66
C LEU A 146 15.58 -8.00 -13.38
N ASP A 147 16.73 -7.87 -12.72
CA ASP A 147 17.50 -8.99 -12.20
C ASP A 147 17.95 -8.68 -10.77
N LEU A 148 17.22 -9.22 -9.78
CA LEU A 148 17.52 -8.99 -8.37
C LEU A 148 18.72 -9.79 -7.84
N SER A 149 19.38 -10.60 -8.68
CA SER A 149 20.70 -11.15 -8.35
C SER A 149 21.82 -10.11 -8.53
N MET A 150 21.54 -9.03 -9.24
CA MET A 150 22.48 -7.94 -9.50
C MET A 150 22.34 -6.79 -8.48
N GLN A 151 23.32 -5.89 -8.45
CA GLN A 151 23.20 -4.65 -7.68
C GLN A 151 22.11 -3.73 -8.27
N PRO A 152 21.43 -2.91 -7.45
CA PRO A 152 20.36 -2.00 -7.89
C PRO A 152 20.68 -1.12 -9.09
N SER A 153 21.94 -0.71 -9.25
CA SER A 153 22.39 0.07 -10.41
C SER A 153 22.21 -0.64 -11.75
N ALA A 154 22.00 -1.96 -11.78
CA ALA A 154 21.74 -2.73 -13.00
C ALA A 154 20.28 -2.67 -13.47
N TYR A 155 19.36 -2.20 -12.62
CA TYR A 155 17.92 -2.15 -12.91
C TYR A 155 17.30 -0.81 -12.47
N THR A 156 18.04 0.29 -12.62
CA THR A 156 17.58 1.65 -12.30
C THR A 156 16.33 2.05 -13.08
N ASP A 157 16.26 1.76 -14.38
CA ASP A 157 15.09 2.09 -15.21
C ASP A 157 13.81 1.39 -14.71
N PHE A 158 13.90 0.08 -14.43
CA PHE A 158 12.80 -0.68 -13.83
C PHE A 158 12.39 -0.08 -12.48
N SER A 159 13.36 0.32 -11.66
CA SER A 159 13.11 0.89 -10.34
C SER A 159 12.33 2.21 -10.42
N ILE A 160 12.71 3.08 -11.34
CA ILE A 160 12.02 4.36 -11.57
C ILE A 160 10.60 4.11 -12.11
N ALA A 161 10.43 3.19 -13.07
CA ALA A 161 9.13 2.84 -13.61
C ALA A 161 8.20 2.21 -12.56
N GLN A 162 8.73 1.34 -11.69
CA GLN A 162 7.96 0.74 -10.59
C GLN A 162 7.53 1.79 -9.56
N LEU A 163 8.42 2.71 -9.18
CA LEU A 163 8.10 3.80 -8.26
C LEU A 163 7.03 4.72 -8.86
N PHE A 164 7.19 5.09 -10.13
CA PHE A 164 6.20 5.86 -10.89
C PHE A 164 4.82 5.18 -10.89
N TYR A 165 4.78 3.88 -11.18
CA TYR A 165 3.54 3.11 -11.18
C TYR A 165 2.86 3.10 -9.80
N THR A 166 3.61 2.75 -8.75
CA THR A 166 3.07 2.62 -7.39
C THR A 166 2.51 3.95 -6.89
N VAL A 167 3.25 5.04 -7.07
CA VAL A 167 2.83 6.36 -6.58
C VAL A 167 1.64 6.88 -7.38
N ASN A 168 1.57 6.65 -8.70
CA ASN A 168 0.37 6.97 -9.47
C ASN A 168 -0.85 6.12 -9.06
N LYS A 169 -0.68 4.83 -8.77
CA LYS A 169 -1.78 4.01 -8.23
C LYS A 169 -2.27 4.54 -6.89
N MET A 170 -1.36 4.95 -6.01
CA MET A 170 -1.69 5.58 -4.73
C MET A 170 -2.45 6.88 -4.92
N HIS A 171 -1.96 7.78 -5.78
CA HIS A 171 -2.66 9.01 -6.16
C HIS A 171 -4.09 8.73 -6.64
N ASN A 172 -4.25 7.83 -7.61
CA ASN A 172 -5.56 7.54 -8.18
C ASN A 172 -6.50 6.91 -7.15
N LEU A 173 -5.99 6.01 -6.31
CA LEU A 173 -6.78 5.43 -5.24
C LEU A 173 -7.25 6.52 -4.28
N THR A 174 -6.33 7.31 -3.75
CA THR A 174 -6.63 8.26 -2.67
C THR A 174 -7.49 9.43 -3.15
N PHE A 175 -7.37 9.80 -4.43
CA PHE A 175 -8.32 10.71 -5.10
C PHE A 175 -9.76 10.22 -4.96
N LEU A 176 -10.03 8.95 -5.25
CA LEU A 176 -11.38 8.37 -5.14
C LEU A 176 -11.91 8.41 -3.70
N TYR A 177 -11.02 8.31 -2.70
CA TYR A 177 -11.35 8.45 -1.28
C TYR A 177 -11.35 9.90 -0.78
N GLY A 178 -11.22 10.87 -1.69
CA GLY A 178 -11.42 12.29 -1.42
C GLY A 178 -10.14 13.05 -1.08
N PHE A 179 -8.95 12.50 -1.32
CA PHE A 179 -7.73 13.30 -1.45
C PHE A 179 -7.66 13.85 -2.89
N ASP A 180 -8.62 14.73 -3.20
CA ASP A 180 -8.78 15.38 -4.49
C ASP A 180 -8.10 16.76 -4.52
N GLU A 181 -8.23 17.45 -5.64
CA GLU A 181 -7.64 18.77 -5.85
C GLU A 181 -8.08 19.80 -4.80
N ALA A 182 -9.34 19.76 -4.35
CA ALA A 182 -9.83 20.69 -3.33
C ALA A 182 -9.24 20.39 -1.95
N ALA A 183 -8.92 19.13 -1.70
CA ALA A 183 -8.24 18.66 -0.49
C ALA A 183 -6.71 18.85 -0.54
N GLY A 184 -6.18 19.45 -1.62
CA GLY A 184 -4.75 19.70 -1.82
C GLY A 184 -3.97 18.42 -2.12
N ASN A 185 -4.46 17.62 -3.05
CA ASN A 185 -3.68 16.53 -3.62
C ASN A 185 -2.46 17.02 -4.42
N PHE A 186 -1.63 16.10 -4.88
CA PHE A 186 -0.41 16.41 -5.60
C PHE A 186 -0.63 16.28 -7.12
N GLN A 187 -0.79 17.41 -7.80
CA GLN A 187 -0.98 17.47 -9.25
C GLN A 187 -0.38 18.75 -9.84
N ASP A 188 0.32 18.64 -10.97
CA ASP A 188 0.77 19.84 -11.69
C ASP A 188 -0.41 20.66 -12.23
N VAL A 189 -1.45 20.00 -12.72
CA VAL A 189 -2.67 20.62 -13.21
C VAL A 189 -3.88 20.09 -12.44
N ASN A 190 -4.62 21.02 -11.85
CA ASN A 190 -5.92 20.76 -11.21
C ASN A 190 -7.04 21.00 -12.22
N TYR A 191 -7.61 19.93 -12.77
CA TYR A 191 -8.61 19.99 -13.84
C TYR A 191 -9.98 20.50 -13.35
N SER A 192 -10.28 20.39 -12.06
CA SER A 192 -11.48 20.98 -11.44
C SER A 192 -11.35 22.47 -11.18
N GLY A 193 -10.13 23.03 -11.23
CA GLY A 193 -9.83 24.41 -10.89
C GLY A 193 -9.86 24.74 -9.39
N LYS A 194 -9.92 23.73 -8.51
CA LYS A 194 -9.81 23.87 -7.06
C LYS A 194 -8.39 23.53 -6.57
N GLY A 195 -8.05 23.95 -5.36
CA GLY A 195 -6.69 23.79 -4.81
C GLY A 195 -5.64 24.59 -5.57
N LYS A 196 -4.37 24.26 -5.33
CA LYS A 196 -3.22 24.85 -6.03
C LYS A 196 -2.39 23.74 -6.67
N GLY A 197 -2.37 23.72 -8.01
CA GLY A 197 -1.49 22.80 -8.75
C GLY A 197 -0.03 23.26 -8.76
N ASN A 198 0.72 22.75 -9.75
CA ASN A 198 2.18 22.84 -9.84
C ASN A 198 2.87 22.16 -8.65
N ASP A 199 2.32 21.00 -8.26
CA ASP A 199 2.80 20.27 -7.10
C ASP A 199 2.73 18.75 -7.24
N ALA A 200 2.92 18.21 -8.46
CA ALA A 200 3.14 16.78 -8.65
C ALA A 200 4.21 16.25 -7.68
N VAL A 201 4.08 15.00 -7.22
CA VAL A 201 5.10 14.43 -6.34
C VAL A 201 6.36 14.14 -7.15
N VAL A 202 7.48 14.70 -6.70
CA VAL A 202 8.81 14.34 -7.18
C VAL A 202 9.28 13.12 -6.40
N VAL A 203 9.60 12.04 -7.09
CA VAL A 203 10.01 10.78 -6.45
C VAL A 203 11.37 10.33 -6.97
N PHE A 204 12.29 10.07 -6.05
CA PHE A 204 13.64 9.66 -6.37
C PHE A 204 13.85 8.18 -6.08
N ALA A 205 14.11 7.39 -7.11
CA ALA A 205 14.58 6.02 -6.98
C ALA A 205 16.10 6.00 -6.79
N GLN A 206 16.58 5.14 -5.89
CA GLN A 206 18.02 4.95 -5.63
C GLN A 206 18.73 6.26 -5.30
N ASP A 207 18.09 7.12 -4.51
CA ASP A 207 18.74 8.31 -3.98
C ASP A 207 19.96 7.90 -3.14
N SER A 208 21.08 8.56 -3.35
CA SER A 208 22.37 8.21 -2.75
C SER A 208 22.76 9.08 -1.55
N SER A 209 21.91 10.03 -1.15
CA SER A 209 22.17 10.92 -0.02
C SER A 209 22.26 10.18 1.32
N THR A 210 21.63 8.99 1.42
CA THR A 210 21.76 8.07 2.56
C THR A 210 21.39 6.63 2.15
N THR A 211 21.37 5.71 3.10
CA THR A 211 20.97 4.29 2.94
C THR A 211 20.12 3.83 4.12
N ASN A 212 19.39 2.72 3.96
CA ASN A 212 18.56 2.08 5.00
C ASN A 212 17.51 3.00 5.63
N ASN A 213 16.90 3.85 4.79
CA ASN A 213 15.87 4.76 5.22
C ASN A 213 14.94 5.07 4.05
N VAL A 214 14.00 5.98 4.26
CA VAL A 214 13.20 6.69 3.27
C VAL A 214 12.82 8.06 3.83
N GLN A 215 12.29 8.95 2.99
CA GLN A 215 11.64 10.16 3.49
C GLN A 215 10.64 10.74 2.50
N PHE A 216 9.66 11.46 3.05
CA PHE A 216 8.73 12.30 2.31
C PHE A 216 8.70 13.72 2.89
N MET A 217 9.04 14.71 2.07
CA MET A 217 8.85 16.12 2.39
C MET A 217 7.50 16.58 1.82
N SER A 218 6.61 17.06 2.69
CA SER A 218 5.26 17.48 2.32
C SER A 218 5.06 18.97 2.58
N PRO A 219 5.45 19.87 1.67
CA PRO A 219 5.14 21.29 1.81
C PRO A 219 3.64 21.56 1.60
N PRO A 220 3.14 22.76 1.96
CA PRO A 220 1.76 23.17 1.68
C PRO A 220 1.38 23.09 0.19
N ASP A 221 0.08 23.00 -0.06
CA ASP A 221 -0.55 22.95 -1.39
C ASP A 221 0.00 23.97 -2.39
N GLY A 222 0.30 23.50 -3.60
CA GLY A 222 0.98 24.27 -4.65
C GLY A 222 2.52 24.22 -4.62
N GLN A 223 3.10 23.31 -3.82
CA GLN A 223 4.53 23.00 -3.83
C GLN A 223 4.75 21.48 -3.87
N HIS A 224 5.68 21.04 -4.72
CA HIS A 224 5.98 19.62 -4.92
C HIS A 224 6.26 18.89 -3.60
N GLY A 225 5.53 17.81 -3.36
CA GLY A 225 5.97 16.78 -2.40
C GLY A 225 7.23 16.09 -2.93
N ILE A 226 8.17 15.74 -2.05
CA ILE A 226 9.42 15.08 -2.45
C ILE A 226 9.58 13.78 -1.68
N MET A 227 9.51 12.66 -2.39
CA MET A 227 9.79 11.32 -1.86
C MET A 227 11.18 10.87 -2.26
N GLN A 228 11.98 10.40 -1.31
CA GLN A 228 13.31 9.85 -1.58
C GLN A 228 13.40 8.41 -1.11
N MET A 229 13.52 7.51 -2.09
CA MET A 229 13.68 6.07 -1.87
C MET A 229 15.16 5.72 -1.94
N TYR A 230 15.70 5.22 -0.84
CA TYR A 230 17.12 4.87 -0.73
C TYR A 230 17.38 3.38 -1.00
N LEU A 231 18.66 3.04 -1.14
CA LEU A 231 19.12 1.65 -1.14
C LEU A 231 19.27 1.13 0.29
N TRP A 232 19.05 -0.18 0.45
CA TRP A 232 19.20 -0.91 1.70
C TRP A 232 20.36 -1.88 1.59
N ASN A 233 21.35 -1.74 2.46
CA ASN A 233 22.60 -2.53 2.46
C ASN A 233 22.62 -3.61 3.54
N THR A 234 21.45 -4.00 4.03
CA THR A 234 21.24 -5.09 5.00
C THR A 234 21.40 -6.48 4.38
N THR A 235 21.45 -6.58 3.05
CA THR A 235 21.66 -7.84 2.29
C THR A 235 22.68 -7.67 1.17
N VAL A 236 23.09 -8.80 0.56
CA VAL A 236 23.93 -8.82 -0.65
C VAL A 236 23.21 -9.62 -1.75
N PRO A 237 22.91 -9.02 -2.93
CA PRO A 237 23.08 -7.60 -3.28
C PRO A 237 22.22 -6.67 -2.41
N ASN A 238 22.49 -5.36 -2.48
CA ASN A 238 21.66 -4.35 -1.81
C ASN A 238 20.23 -4.42 -2.35
N ARG A 239 19.24 -4.11 -1.51
CA ARG A 239 17.84 -4.05 -1.90
C ARG A 239 17.43 -2.62 -2.24
N ASN A 240 16.51 -2.48 -3.16
CA ASN A 240 16.01 -1.16 -3.58
C ASN A 240 14.68 -0.85 -2.88
N GLY A 241 14.64 0.23 -2.10
CA GLY A 241 13.41 0.68 -1.43
C GLY A 241 12.25 0.94 -2.38
N SER A 242 12.52 1.31 -3.63
CA SER A 242 11.49 1.55 -4.66
C SER A 242 10.66 0.30 -5.01
N LEU A 243 11.16 -0.89 -4.65
CA LEU A 243 10.50 -2.17 -4.91
C LEU A 243 9.68 -2.67 -3.71
N GLU A 244 9.76 -2.01 -2.56
CA GLU A 244 8.98 -2.31 -1.38
C GLU A 244 7.71 -1.45 -1.39
N GLN A 245 6.58 -2.02 -1.84
CA GLN A 245 5.37 -1.22 -2.05
C GLN A 245 4.77 -0.68 -0.74
N ASP A 246 4.94 -1.39 0.38
CA ASP A 246 4.45 -0.90 1.66
C ASP A 246 5.19 0.37 2.10
N ILE A 247 6.51 0.43 1.98
CA ILE A 247 7.29 1.64 2.25
C ILE A 247 6.91 2.77 1.29
N VAL A 248 6.75 2.51 -0.01
CA VAL A 248 6.31 3.57 -0.96
C VAL A 248 4.94 4.13 -0.59
N ALA A 249 3.98 3.27 -0.22
CA ALA A 249 2.66 3.70 0.21
C ALA A 249 2.67 4.42 1.57
N HIS A 250 3.56 4.00 2.48
CA HIS A 250 3.83 4.68 3.75
C HIS A 250 4.26 6.13 3.48
N GLU A 251 5.31 6.32 2.68
CA GLU A 251 5.85 7.65 2.38
C GLU A 251 4.81 8.55 1.70
N PHE A 252 4.07 8.04 0.73
CA PHE A 252 3.03 8.84 0.08
C PHE A 252 1.94 9.26 1.07
N THR A 253 1.66 8.44 2.09
CA THR A 253 0.65 8.74 3.11
C THR A 253 1.08 9.85 4.07
N HIS A 254 2.39 10.10 4.28
CA HIS A 254 2.83 11.32 4.96
C HIS A 254 2.38 12.57 4.20
N GLY A 255 2.47 12.54 2.86
CA GLY A 255 1.94 13.61 2.02
C GLY A 255 0.44 13.82 2.22
N ILE A 256 -0.33 12.73 2.23
CA ILE A 256 -1.78 12.77 2.44
C ILE A 256 -2.12 13.34 3.83
N SER A 257 -1.57 12.78 4.89
CA SER A 257 -1.91 13.16 6.26
C SER A 257 -1.50 14.61 6.57
N SER A 258 -0.34 15.05 6.05
CA SER A 258 0.14 16.42 6.16
C SER A 258 -0.77 17.42 5.43
N ARG A 259 -1.20 17.13 4.19
CA ARG A 259 -2.09 18.02 3.42
C ARG A 259 -3.51 18.05 3.97
N LEU A 260 -4.03 16.94 4.51
CA LEU A 260 -5.38 16.87 5.03
C LEU A 260 -5.51 17.51 6.43
N THR A 261 -4.53 17.32 7.31
CA THR A 261 -4.59 17.76 8.70
C THR A 261 -4.37 19.26 8.84
N GLY A 262 -5.35 19.97 9.41
CA GLY A 262 -5.29 21.44 9.52
C GLY A 262 -5.49 22.17 8.18
N GLY A 263 -5.78 21.43 7.11
CA GLY A 263 -6.10 21.93 5.79
C GLY A 263 -4.88 22.13 4.87
N PRO A 264 -5.09 22.11 3.54
CA PRO A 264 -4.02 21.98 2.54
C PRO A 264 -2.99 23.11 2.53
N SER A 265 -3.33 24.28 3.06
CA SER A 265 -2.41 25.42 3.18
C SER A 265 -1.45 25.34 4.36
N ASN A 266 -1.58 24.36 5.25
CA ASN A 266 -0.77 24.25 6.47
C ASN A 266 -0.18 22.85 6.63
N ALA A 267 1.13 22.73 6.41
CA ALA A 267 1.84 21.46 6.53
C ALA A 267 2.39 21.18 7.94
N ASP A 268 2.26 22.13 8.89
CA ASP A 268 2.94 22.08 10.19
C ASP A 268 2.12 21.40 11.31
N CYS A 269 1.15 20.56 10.93
CA CYS A 269 0.18 20.00 11.86
C CYS A 269 0.51 18.63 12.41
N LEU A 270 1.56 17.95 11.91
CA LEU A 270 1.93 16.58 12.30
C LEU A 270 3.45 16.42 12.47
N ASN A 271 4.14 17.44 12.99
CA ASN A 271 5.62 17.50 12.93
C ASN A 271 6.33 16.82 14.11
N SER A 272 5.68 16.61 15.26
CA SER A 272 6.38 16.11 16.45
C SER A 272 5.44 15.50 17.49
N GLY A 273 6.03 14.80 18.46
CA GLY A 273 5.30 14.23 19.60
C GLY A 273 4.20 13.26 19.16
N GLU A 274 3.06 13.35 19.82
CA GLU A 274 1.90 12.49 19.55
C GLU A 274 1.34 12.69 18.13
N ALA A 275 1.24 13.93 17.67
CA ALA A 275 0.80 14.25 16.30
C ALA A 275 1.76 13.70 15.24
N GLY A 276 3.07 13.86 15.43
CA GLY A 276 4.09 13.26 14.56
C GLY A 276 4.03 11.74 14.56
N GLY A 277 3.83 11.13 15.72
CA GLY A 277 3.59 9.69 15.80
C GLY A 277 2.31 9.24 15.09
N MET A 278 1.24 10.04 15.10
CA MET A 278 0.07 9.69 14.30
C MET A 278 0.34 9.77 12.79
N SER A 279 1.22 10.66 12.32
CA SER A 279 1.70 10.67 10.93
C SER A 279 2.21 9.29 10.51
N GLU A 280 3.14 8.74 11.29
CA GLU A 280 3.70 7.38 11.13
C GLU A 280 2.62 6.28 11.21
N GLY A 281 1.66 6.45 12.13
CA GLY A 281 0.60 5.48 12.35
C GLY A 281 -0.45 5.46 11.24
N TRP A 282 -0.83 6.61 10.68
CA TRP A 282 -1.71 6.68 9.51
C TRP A 282 -1.04 6.06 8.30
N SER A 283 0.25 6.34 8.07
CA SER A 283 1.03 5.74 7.00
C SER A 283 1.00 4.22 7.08
N ASN A 284 1.25 3.65 8.26
CA ASN A 284 1.17 2.20 8.46
C ASN A 284 -0.27 1.64 8.40
N ALA A 285 -1.29 2.41 8.76
CA ALA A 285 -2.68 1.97 8.60
C ALA A 285 -3.08 1.85 7.11
N VAL A 286 -2.64 2.79 6.28
CA VAL A 286 -2.87 2.73 4.82
C VAL A 286 -2.13 1.53 4.21
N THR A 287 -0.89 1.26 4.58
CA THR A 287 -0.17 0.09 4.08
C THR A 287 -0.83 -1.22 4.50
N ASN A 288 -1.26 -1.32 5.76
CA ASN A 288 -1.95 -2.50 6.28
C ASN A 288 -3.22 -2.83 5.49
N VAL A 289 -4.06 -1.85 5.15
CA VAL A 289 -5.27 -2.11 4.36
C VAL A 289 -4.97 -2.52 2.92
N LEU A 290 -3.87 -2.02 2.33
CA LEU A 290 -3.42 -2.41 0.97
C LEU A 290 -2.91 -3.85 0.90
N HIS A 291 -2.45 -4.42 2.02
CA HIS A 291 -2.06 -5.83 2.11
C HIS A 291 -3.25 -6.81 2.20
N ILE A 292 -4.46 -6.32 2.45
CA ILE A 292 -5.61 -7.20 2.66
C ILE A 292 -6.02 -7.89 1.35
N ARG A 293 -6.40 -9.17 1.48
CA ARG A 293 -6.95 -10.03 0.42
C ARG A 293 -8.22 -10.69 0.94
N LEU A 294 -9.09 -11.14 0.04
CA LEU A 294 -10.38 -11.74 0.40
C LEU A 294 -10.26 -12.98 1.30
N SER A 295 -9.14 -13.71 1.24
CA SER A 295 -8.88 -14.90 2.04
C SER A 295 -8.39 -14.60 3.46
N HIS A 296 -8.01 -13.35 3.75
CA HIS A 296 -7.44 -12.99 5.04
C HIS A 296 -8.52 -12.91 6.13
N MET A 297 -8.12 -13.16 7.36
CA MET A 297 -8.95 -13.10 8.56
C MET A 297 -8.25 -12.29 9.64
N CYS A 298 -8.96 -11.89 10.70
CA CYS A 298 -8.44 -11.06 11.77
C CYS A 298 -7.24 -11.64 12.55
N SER A 299 -6.93 -12.93 12.36
CA SER A 299 -5.70 -13.58 12.84
C SER A 299 -4.44 -13.25 12.04
N LEU A 300 -4.56 -12.52 10.91
CA LEU A 300 -3.43 -12.09 10.10
C LEU A 300 -2.50 -11.18 10.90
N ASN A 301 -1.21 -11.51 10.87
CA ASN A 301 -0.14 -10.64 11.35
C ASN A 301 0.55 -10.01 10.14
N LEU A 302 0.72 -8.69 10.15
CA LEU A 302 1.41 -7.96 9.09
C LEU A 302 2.71 -7.36 9.59
N ASN A 303 3.75 -7.53 8.80
CA ASN A 303 5.03 -6.86 8.96
C ASN A 303 5.12 -5.73 7.91
N ILE A 304 6.03 -4.79 8.15
CA ILE A 304 6.34 -3.71 7.21
C ILE A 304 7.83 -3.77 6.84
N GLY A 305 8.15 -3.54 5.57
CA GLY A 305 9.52 -3.38 5.08
C GLY A 305 10.37 -4.65 5.12
N GLU A 306 9.73 -5.83 5.08
CA GLU A 306 10.44 -7.11 5.21
C GLU A 306 11.40 -7.38 4.05
N TYR A 307 11.00 -7.01 2.82
CA TYR A 307 11.91 -7.14 1.70
C TYR A 307 13.09 -6.21 1.92
N THR A 308 12.97 -4.91 2.15
CA THR A 308 14.15 -4.04 2.29
C THR A 308 15.02 -4.34 3.50
N PHE A 309 14.43 -4.57 4.68
CA PHE A 309 15.18 -4.69 5.93
C PHE A 309 15.59 -6.13 6.24
N GLY A 310 14.86 -7.13 5.73
CA GLY A 310 15.06 -8.55 6.03
C GLY A 310 14.30 -9.05 7.27
N SER A 311 13.63 -8.16 7.98
CA SER A 311 12.68 -8.46 9.04
C SER A 311 11.66 -7.32 9.16
N ASN A 312 10.68 -7.46 10.06
CA ASN A 312 9.78 -6.35 10.38
C ASN A 312 10.57 -5.14 10.94
N ILE A 313 10.31 -3.94 10.41
CA ILE A 313 10.91 -2.69 10.91
C ILE A 313 10.16 -2.14 12.13
N CYS A 314 8.88 -2.51 12.28
CA CYS A 314 8.05 -2.06 13.39
C CYS A 314 8.36 -2.84 14.68
N THR A 315 8.00 -2.25 15.83
CA THR A 315 8.27 -2.84 17.16
C THR A 315 7.65 -4.23 17.32
N TYR A 316 6.46 -4.43 16.76
CA TYR A 316 5.74 -5.70 16.70
C TYR A 316 5.06 -5.83 15.33
N PRO A 317 4.73 -7.04 14.87
CA PRO A 317 3.78 -7.21 13.78
C PRO A 317 2.44 -6.54 14.12
N TYR A 318 1.75 -5.95 13.15
CA TYR A 318 0.37 -5.51 13.35
C TYR A 318 -0.53 -6.75 13.44
N SER A 319 -1.23 -6.87 14.56
CA SER A 319 -1.99 -8.07 14.91
C SER A 319 -3.18 -7.70 15.79
N THR A 320 -4.29 -8.43 15.68
CA THR A 320 -5.39 -8.32 16.64
C THR A 320 -5.12 -9.11 17.94
N SER A 321 -4.04 -9.91 18.00
CA SER A 321 -3.65 -10.62 19.22
C SER A 321 -2.84 -9.71 20.14
N MET A 322 -3.33 -9.49 21.36
CA MET A 322 -2.60 -8.76 22.41
C MET A 322 -1.35 -9.51 22.91
N GLN A 323 -1.21 -10.80 22.58
CA GLN A 323 0.00 -11.56 22.86
C GLN A 323 1.09 -11.30 21.81
N VAL A 324 0.71 -11.13 20.54
CA VAL A 324 1.64 -10.82 19.44
C VAL A 324 2.02 -9.35 19.45
N ASN A 325 1.04 -8.47 19.65
CA ASN A 325 1.23 -7.03 19.69
C ASN A 325 0.53 -6.44 20.94
N PRO A 326 1.29 -6.24 22.03
CA PRO A 326 0.74 -5.77 23.31
C PRO A 326 0.58 -4.24 23.39
N LEU A 327 0.81 -3.49 22.30
CA LEU A 327 0.82 -2.03 22.34
C LEU A 327 -0.54 -1.44 22.77
N THR A 328 -0.51 -0.56 23.77
CA THR A 328 -1.66 0.23 24.25
C THR A 328 -1.29 1.71 24.36
N TYR A 329 -2.31 2.58 24.42
CA TYR A 329 -2.14 4.02 24.61
C TYR A 329 -1.30 4.38 25.85
N GLY A 330 -1.41 3.61 26.94
CA GLY A 330 -0.63 3.82 28.15
C GLY A 330 0.89 3.73 27.94
N MET A 331 1.36 3.06 26.88
CA MET A 331 2.78 2.93 26.57
C MET A 331 3.44 4.25 26.17
N LEU A 332 2.67 5.25 25.73
CA LEU A 332 3.20 6.60 25.42
C LEU A 332 3.77 7.32 26.65
N ASN A 333 3.48 6.83 27.87
CA ASN A 333 4.09 7.33 29.11
C ASN A 333 5.51 6.80 29.35
N SER A 334 5.96 5.80 28.59
CA SER A 334 7.30 5.25 28.70
C SER A 334 8.29 6.07 27.89
N THR A 335 9.48 6.29 28.43
CA THR A 335 10.59 6.95 27.70
C THR A 335 11.03 6.16 26.46
N GLN A 336 10.64 4.89 26.35
CA GLN A 336 10.88 4.08 25.15
C GLN A 336 10.02 4.53 23.95
N PHE A 337 8.93 5.27 24.16
CA PHE A 337 7.98 5.75 23.15
C PHE A 337 8.05 7.28 22.98
N ASN A 338 9.25 7.85 23.03
CA ASN A 338 9.51 9.28 22.79
C ASN A 338 9.84 9.59 21.32
N GLU A 339 9.87 8.57 20.47
CA GLU A 339 10.25 8.60 19.06
C GLU A 339 8.98 8.33 18.23
N VAL A 340 8.78 9.11 17.17
CA VAL A 340 7.52 9.15 16.41
C VAL A 340 7.14 7.81 15.78
N HIS A 341 8.09 7.02 15.25
CA HIS A 341 7.75 5.71 14.66
C HIS A 341 7.18 4.77 15.72
N LYS A 342 7.74 4.77 16.94
CA LYS A 342 7.22 3.96 18.05
C LYS A 342 5.84 4.42 18.53
N ILE A 343 5.62 5.73 18.63
CA ILE A 343 4.29 6.29 18.92
C ILE A 343 3.31 5.84 17.81
N GLY A 344 3.73 5.93 16.55
CA GLY A 344 2.94 5.49 15.39
C GLY A 344 2.64 4.02 15.37
N ASN A 345 3.52 3.15 15.86
CA ASN A 345 3.21 1.73 16.02
C ASN A 345 2.04 1.52 16.98
N VAL A 346 1.89 2.33 18.03
CA VAL A 346 0.71 2.28 18.93
C VAL A 346 -0.55 2.72 18.17
N TRP A 347 -0.48 3.85 17.46
CA TRP A 347 -1.62 4.37 16.68
C TRP A 347 -2.08 3.40 15.60
N ALA A 348 -1.16 2.91 14.76
CA ALA A 348 -1.46 1.95 13.72
C ALA A 348 -2.01 0.63 14.27
N SER A 349 -1.58 0.20 15.47
CA SER A 349 -2.14 -0.99 16.12
C SER A 349 -3.60 -0.78 16.54
N ILE A 350 -3.97 0.42 17.00
CA ILE A 350 -5.37 0.81 17.26
C ILE A 350 -6.19 0.79 15.96
N LEU A 351 -5.66 1.42 14.90
CA LEU A 351 -6.33 1.44 13.60
C LEU A 351 -6.47 0.04 12.98
N TYR A 352 -5.52 -0.87 13.24
CA TYR A 352 -5.59 -2.27 12.79
C TYR A 352 -6.78 -3.02 13.41
N GLU A 353 -7.12 -2.74 14.68
CA GLU A 353 -8.33 -3.28 15.31
C GLU A 353 -9.60 -2.74 14.65
N ILE A 354 -9.65 -1.43 14.35
CA ILE A 354 -10.79 -0.81 13.67
C ILE A 354 -10.98 -1.43 12.28
N MET A 355 -9.89 -1.55 11.54
CA MET A 355 -9.88 -2.14 10.19
C MET A 355 -10.49 -3.55 10.22
N TRP A 356 -10.03 -4.43 11.12
CA TRP A 356 -10.56 -5.79 11.23
C TRP A 356 -11.99 -5.84 11.74
N ASN A 357 -12.34 -5.05 12.75
CA ASN A 357 -13.71 -4.96 13.26
C ASN A 357 -14.72 -4.55 12.16
N LEU A 358 -14.34 -3.62 11.28
CA LEU A 358 -15.16 -3.24 10.13
C LEU A 358 -15.21 -4.36 9.08
N MET A 359 -14.08 -4.99 8.75
CA MET A 359 -14.02 -6.05 7.73
C MET A 359 -14.75 -7.33 8.16
N ASP A 360 -14.67 -7.72 9.43
CA ASP A 360 -15.39 -8.88 9.96
C ASP A 360 -16.91 -8.65 9.94
N SER A 361 -17.36 -7.40 10.16
CA SER A 361 -18.78 -7.06 10.15
C SER A 361 -19.36 -6.80 8.75
N LEU A 362 -18.59 -6.19 7.85
CA LEU A 362 -19.07 -5.67 6.57
C LEU A 362 -18.53 -6.46 5.35
N GLY A 363 -17.59 -7.37 5.60
CA GLY A 363 -16.84 -8.08 4.58
C GLY A 363 -15.73 -7.23 3.95
N ILE A 364 -14.88 -7.90 3.19
CA ILE A 364 -13.73 -7.31 2.49
C ILE A 364 -14.13 -7.03 1.03
N ALA A 365 -13.87 -5.82 0.53
CA ALA A 365 -13.94 -5.51 -0.89
C ALA A 365 -12.74 -6.13 -1.62
N GLN A 366 -12.98 -6.76 -2.75
CA GLN A 366 -11.91 -7.29 -3.61
C GLN A 366 -11.08 -6.17 -4.24
N ASP A 367 -11.75 -5.09 -4.64
CA ASP A 367 -11.15 -3.96 -5.32
C ASP A 367 -11.44 -2.66 -4.55
N LEU A 368 -10.37 -2.03 -4.06
CA LEU A 368 -10.47 -0.74 -3.36
C LEU A 368 -10.81 0.41 -4.32
N PHE A 369 -10.52 0.31 -5.63
CA PHE A 369 -10.85 1.34 -6.62
C PHE A 369 -12.37 1.41 -6.89
N ALA A 370 -13.10 0.31 -6.69
CA ALA A 370 -14.55 0.31 -6.78
C ALA A 370 -15.22 1.14 -5.66
N ARG A 371 -14.49 1.43 -4.57
CA ARG A 371 -14.95 2.25 -3.43
C ARG A 371 -16.33 1.83 -2.91
N ASP A 372 -16.53 0.52 -2.75
CA ASP A 372 -17.76 0.00 -2.13
C ASP A 372 -17.74 0.27 -0.61
N LEU A 373 -18.27 1.43 -0.20
CA LEU A 373 -18.33 1.84 1.21
C LEU A 373 -19.24 0.94 2.07
N ALA A 374 -19.95 -0.03 1.48
CA ALA A 374 -20.61 -1.08 2.25
C ALA A 374 -19.64 -2.18 2.73
N LYS A 375 -18.37 -2.15 2.31
CA LYS A 375 -17.31 -3.07 2.72
C LYS A 375 -16.36 -2.43 3.71
N GLY A 376 -15.84 -3.23 4.64
CA GLY A 376 -15.10 -2.75 5.80
C GLY A 376 -13.77 -2.07 5.46
N ASN A 377 -13.00 -2.61 4.52
CA ASN A 377 -11.73 -2.02 4.09
C ASN A 377 -11.92 -0.70 3.33
N CYS A 378 -12.94 -0.58 2.49
CA CYS A 378 -13.29 0.68 1.83
C CYS A 378 -13.81 1.71 2.85
N LEU A 379 -14.71 1.31 3.75
CA LEU A 379 -15.23 2.20 4.79
C LEU A 379 -14.11 2.69 5.72
N PHE A 380 -13.21 1.79 6.13
CA PHE A 380 -12.03 2.12 6.93
C PHE A 380 -11.19 3.20 6.24
N LEU A 381 -10.78 2.97 4.99
CA LEU A 381 -9.94 3.92 4.24
C LEU A 381 -10.63 5.29 4.07
N GLN A 382 -11.93 5.30 3.77
CA GLN A 382 -12.72 6.53 3.67
C GLN A 382 -12.81 7.28 5.00
N ALA A 383 -13.03 6.55 6.10
CA ALA A 383 -13.17 7.13 7.43
C ALA A 383 -11.85 7.75 7.91
N ILE A 384 -10.71 7.09 7.73
CA ILE A 384 -9.43 7.64 8.18
C ILE A 384 -9.03 8.92 7.41
N PHE A 385 -9.28 8.99 6.09
CA PHE A 385 -9.01 10.23 5.33
C PHE A 385 -9.98 11.36 5.69
N ASN A 386 -11.24 11.04 6.00
CA ASN A 386 -12.17 12.04 6.51
C ASN A 386 -11.79 12.49 7.92
N ALA A 387 -11.28 11.60 8.77
CA ALA A 387 -10.80 11.95 10.10
C ALA A 387 -9.63 12.92 10.05
N MET A 388 -8.65 12.69 9.16
CA MET A 388 -7.54 13.62 8.94
C MET A 388 -8.02 15.03 8.56
N LYS A 389 -9.12 15.14 7.81
CA LYS A 389 -9.73 16.45 7.45
C LYS A 389 -10.47 17.11 8.62
N LEU A 390 -11.01 16.31 9.54
CA LEU A 390 -11.85 16.79 10.65
C LEU A 390 -11.03 17.16 11.88
N GLN A 391 -9.94 16.44 12.14
CA GLN A 391 -9.12 16.63 13.33
C GLN A 391 -8.44 18.02 13.35
N PRO A 392 -8.18 18.58 14.54
CA PRO A 392 -7.46 19.85 14.65
C PRO A 392 -6.02 19.72 14.19
N CYS A 393 -5.35 20.86 14.02
CA CYS A 393 -3.90 20.90 13.83
C CYS A 393 -3.17 20.46 15.11
N ASN A 394 -2.12 19.64 14.99
CA ASN A 394 -1.42 18.99 16.10
C ASN A 394 -2.36 18.23 17.06
N PRO A 395 -3.15 17.27 16.54
CA PRO A 395 -4.08 16.54 17.37
C PRO A 395 -3.35 15.59 18.33
N ASP A 396 -4.02 15.24 19.44
CA ASP A 396 -3.70 14.06 20.24
C ASP A 396 -4.53 12.83 19.79
N PHE A 397 -4.23 11.63 20.31
CA PHE A 397 -4.94 10.40 19.94
C PHE A 397 -6.43 10.46 20.28
N VAL A 398 -6.83 11.15 21.36
CA VAL A 398 -8.24 11.26 21.76
C VAL A 398 -9.00 12.14 20.76
N GLN A 399 -8.41 13.26 20.36
CA GLN A 399 -8.97 14.12 19.31
C GLN A 399 -9.07 13.42 17.96
N ALA A 400 -8.06 12.61 17.60
CA ALA A 400 -8.10 11.81 16.38
C ALA A 400 -9.12 10.66 16.46
N CYS A 401 -9.30 10.05 17.64
CA CYS A 401 -10.36 9.07 17.90
C CYS A 401 -11.75 9.69 17.67
N ASP A 402 -12.00 10.87 18.25
CA ASP A 402 -13.25 11.62 18.05
C ASP A 402 -13.46 11.96 16.57
N ALA A 403 -12.40 12.35 15.86
CA ALA A 403 -12.48 12.63 14.42
C ALA A 403 -12.82 11.39 13.58
N ILE A 404 -12.32 10.19 13.95
CA ILE A 404 -12.68 8.92 13.28
C ILE A 404 -14.14 8.56 13.55
N LEU A 405 -14.60 8.69 14.79
CA LEU A 405 -16.00 8.45 15.14
C LEU A 405 -16.93 9.39 14.38
N GLN A 406 -16.58 10.68 14.29
CA GLN A 406 -17.34 11.67 13.53
C GLN A 406 -17.29 11.39 12.02
N ALA A 407 -16.14 10.98 11.49
CA ALA A 407 -15.99 10.63 10.08
C ALA A 407 -16.88 9.44 9.69
N GLU A 408 -16.92 8.39 10.51
CA GLU A 408 -17.78 7.22 10.30
C GLU A 408 -19.27 7.61 10.41
N ASP A 409 -19.61 8.44 11.39
CA ASP A 409 -20.97 8.97 11.56
C ASP A 409 -21.44 9.72 10.31
N ASN A 410 -20.61 10.63 9.79
CA ASN A 410 -20.91 11.38 8.57
C ASN A 410 -21.13 10.49 7.33
N ILE A 411 -20.58 9.27 7.31
CA ILE A 411 -20.72 8.33 6.18
C ILE A 411 -21.94 7.43 6.37
N THR A 412 -22.18 6.91 7.58
CA THR A 412 -23.13 5.81 7.79
C THR A 412 -24.31 6.15 8.69
N GLY A 413 -24.25 7.26 9.44
CA GLY A 413 -25.15 7.58 10.55
C GLY A 413 -24.83 6.77 11.81
N ALA A 414 -23.54 6.66 12.13
CA ALA A 414 -22.96 6.00 13.32
C ALA A 414 -23.28 4.50 13.45
N LYS A 415 -23.53 3.80 12.34
CA LYS A 415 -23.92 2.39 12.35
C LYS A 415 -22.86 1.48 12.97
N ASN A 416 -21.58 1.86 12.87
CA ASN A 416 -20.47 1.06 13.37
C ASN A 416 -19.86 1.61 14.66
N LYS A 417 -20.48 2.61 15.30
CA LYS A 417 -19.95 3.28 16.50
C LYS A 417 -19.46 2.31 17.58
N CYS A 418 -20.24 1.28 17.91
CA CYS A 418 -19.85 0.33 18.96
C CYS A 418 -18.68 -0.56 18.55
N SER A 419 -18.58 -0.91 17.26
CA SER A 419 -17.46 -1.67 16.70
C SER A 419 -16.15 -0.86 16.78
N LEU A 420 -16.22 0.45 16.49
CA LEU A 420 -15.09 1.37 16.65
C LEU A 420 -14.68 1.52 18.12
N TRP A 421 -15.63 1.77 19.02
CA TRP A 421 -15.34 1.88 20.45
C TRP A 421 -14.70 0.61 21.03
N GLN A 422 -15.13 -0.57 20.61
CA GLN A 422 -14.50 -1.83 21.01
C GLN A 422 -13.03 -1.90 20.58
N ALA A 423 -12.71 -1.47 19.36
CA ALA A 423 -11.33 -1.42 18.86
C ALA A 423 -10.47 -0.43 19.65
N PHE A 424 -10.96 0.80 19.86
CA PHE A 424 -10.28 1.83 20.66
C PHE A 424 -10.05 1.36 22.10
N ALA A 425 -11.09 0.89 22.76
CA ALA A 425 -11.03 0.44 24.15
C ALA A 425 -10.09 -0.77 24.32
N LYS A 426 -10.05 -1.71 23.37
CA LYS A 426 -9.14 -2.87 23.43
C LYS A 426 -7.67 -2.49 23.60
N ARG A 427 -7.28 -1.32 23.09
CA ARG A 427 -5.90 -0.80 23.15
C ARG A 427 -5.76 0.45 24.02
N GLY A 428 -6.67 0.63 24.97
CA GLY A 428 -6.53 1.62 26.04
C GLY A 428 -6.99 3.04 25.66
N LEU A 429 -7.70 3.21 24.54
CA LEU A 429 -8.26 4.49 24.09
C LEU A 429 -9.80 4.54 24.24
N GLY A 430 -10.32 3.91 25.29
CA GLY A 430 -11.75 3.85 25.63
C GLY A 430 -12.35 5.19 26.07
N GLU A 431 -13.64 5.17 26.43
CA GLU A 431 -14.46 6.36 26.71
C GLU A 431 -13.84 7.28 27.78
N GLY A 432 -13.14 6.70 28.76
CA GLY A 432 -12.50 7.43 29.85
C GLY A 432 -11.03 7.81 29.63
N ALA A 433 -10.50 7.60 28.42
CA ALA A 433 -9.10 7.90 28.08
C ALA A 433 -8.89 9.41 27.98
N LEU A 434 -7.72 9.88 28.42
CA LEU A 434 -7.39 11.30 28.41
C LEU A 434 -5.96 11.49 27.91
N SER A 435 -5.77 12.43 26.97
CA SER A 435 -4.45 12.99 26.72
C SER A 435 -4.06 13.90 27.88
N GLY A 436 -2.79 13.82 28.28
CA GLY A 436 -2.27 14.60 29.39
C GLY A 436 -0.87 15.08 29.07
N SER A 437 -0.60 16.36 29.33
CA SER A 437 0.68 17.01 29.00
C SER A 437 1.92 16.37 29.64
N SER A 438 1.73 15.57 30.69
CA SER A 438 2.80 14.82 31.38
C SER A 438 2.52 13.32 31.50
N LYS A 439 1.25 12.90 31.44
CA LYS A 439 0.86 11.50 31.55
C LYS A 439 -0.50 11.27 30.90
N HIS A 440 -0.52 10.38 29.92
CA HIS A 440 -1.72 9.84 29.30
C HIS A 440 -2.43 8.89 30.27
N LYS A 441 -3.75 8.92 30.28
CA LYS A 441 -4.58 7.96 31.02
C LYS A 441 -5.24 7.03 30.01
N GLU A 442 -4.86 5.75 30.05
CA GLU A 442 -5.58 4.73 29.29
C GLU A 442 -6.90 4.36 29.96
N ASP A 443 -7.84 3.92 29.14
CA ASP A 443 -9.14 3.40 29.55
C ASP A 443 -9.58 2.29 28.61
N PHE A 444 -10.20 1.25 29.17
CA PHE A 444 -10.67 0.08 28.40
C PHE A 444 -12.20 -0.04 28.42
N ALA A 445 -12.91 1.00 28.91
CA ALA A 445 -14.35 1.00 28.90
C ALA A 445 -14.87 1.48 27.54
N ILE A 446 -15.97 0.88 27.12
CA ILE A 446 -16.79 1.36 26.00
C ILE A 446 -18.01 2.11 26.55
N PRO A 447 -18.61 3.03 25.76
CA PRO A 447 -19.85 3.71 26.13
C PRO A 447 -20.95 2.73 26.54
N LYS A 448 -21.80 3.14 27.46
CA LYS A 448 -22.82 2.27 28.06
C LYS A 448 -23.78 1.69 27.02
N GLU A 449 -24.09 2.44 25.97
CA GLU A 449 -24.94 2.01 24.85
C GLU A 449 -24.31 0.92 23.97
N CYS A 450 -23.01 0.67 24.11
CA CYS A 450 -22.27 -0.32 23.35
C CYS A 450 -21.93 -1.59 24.15
N LYS A 451 -22.42 -1.68 25.40
CA LYS A 451 -22.19 -2.81 26.31
C LYS A 451 -23.16 -3.97 26.13
#